data_AF-A0A6A6KRY4-F1
#
_entry.id   AF-A0A6A6KRY4-F1
#
_cell.length_a   1.000
_cell.length_b   1.000
_cell.length_c   1.000
_cell.angle_alpha   90.00
_cell.angle_beta   90.00
_cell.angle_gamma   90.00
#
_symmetry.space_group_name_H-M   'P 1'
#
loop_
_entity.id
_entity.type
_entity.pdbx_description
1 polymer ?
#
loop_
_entity_poly.entity_id
_entity_poly.type
_entity_poly.pdbx_seq_one_letter_code
_entity_poly.pdbx_strand_id
1 'polypeptide(L)'
;MSLPAATQRAQVRRTAQFHPTVWGDYFIKRVSDNQAALFVGESDVFSKFKDGKGNFKEDLINDVHGLLSLYEASYLSVQGEDILDEALEFTKTHLIMATQFGSSLADQVSHALRWPIRRGLPRKESRDYFSIYQQDEAHIKPLLKLAKLDYNIVQMLHQKDMNMITKFGLHNQTTFRSRQSDRMLFLALGTFSEPQYVFAREVLSKAVAMLSVMDDIYDVHGTIEELELFTKVLRGLARLIDDIRSHEFEQERGHVASAVECYMKQHGVSQQEAYDELYKIVINLWKDLNEELLKETADIPKPILMCILNIVRVMDVVYKDEDSYTNSKTSLKDILATFLVHPVPV
;
A
#
# COMPACT_ATOMS: atom_id res chain seq x y z
N MET A 1 -51.40 12.43 34.94
CA MET A 1 -50.33 11.55 35.45
C MET A 1 -49.69 10.81 34.29
N SER A 2 -48.50 10.27 34.49
CA SER A 2 -47.51 9.93 33.45
C SER A 2 -47.87 8.78 32.51
N LEU A 3 -47.36 8.86 31.28
CA LEU A 3 -47.20 7.72 30.35
C LEU A 3 -46.08 6.78 30.82
N PRO A 4 -46.18 5.46 30.55
CA PRO A 4 -45.04 4.58 30.35
C PRO A 4 -44.77 4.34 28.84
N ALA A 5 -43.51 4.14 28.47
CA ALA A 5 -43.07 3.90 27.10
C ALA A 5 -42.76 2.42 26.83
N ALA A 6 -43.00 1.94 25.59
CA ALA A 6 -42.33 0.77 24.99
C ALA A 6 -42.61 0.63 23.47
N THR A 7 -41.84 1.38 22.69
CA THR A 7 -41.13 0.95 21.46
C THR A 7 -41.65 -0.27 20.63
N GLN A 8 -42.23 0.05 19.47
CA GLN A 8 -41.86 -0.47 18.13
C GLN A 8 -41.96 -1.98 17.82
N ARG A 9 -42.93 -2.34 16.96
CA ARG A 9 -42.83 -3.49 16.03
C ARG A 9 -42.63 -2.98 14.60
N ALA A 10 -41.81 -3.69 13.83
CA ALA A 10 -41.23 -3.22 12.57
C ALA A 10 -42.12 -3.41 11.33
N GLN A 11 -41.57 -3.00 10.17
CA GLN A 11 -42.04 -3.07 8.77
C GLN A 11 -42.76 -1.84 8.23
N VAL A 12 -42.45 -1.31 7.04
CA VAL A 12 -41.30 -1.50 6.12
C VAL A 12 -41.08 -0.14 5.43
N ARG A 13 -39.83 0.19 5.03
CA ARG A 13 -39.61 1.14 3.92
C ARG A 13 -38.88 0.43 2.78
N ARG A 14 -39.58 0.23 1.66
CA ARG A 14 -38.96 -0.13 0.39
C ARG A 14 -38.42 1.14 -0.24
N THR A 15 -37.12 1.18 -0.52
CA THR A 15 -36.48 2.14 -1.43
C THR A 15 -35.72 1.37 -2.50
N ALA A 16 -35.49 2.01 -3.65
CA ALA A 16 -35.31 1.33 -4.93
C ALA A 16 -34.13 0.34 -5.00
N GLN A 17 -34.29 -0.67 -5.87
CA GLN A 17 -33.32 -1.74 -6.10
C GLN A 17 -32.12 -1.24 -6.91
N PHE A 18 -30.98 -1.07 -6.24
CA PHE A 18 -29.67 -1.43 -6.80
C PHE A 18 -28.93 -2.23 -5.73
N HIS A 19 -28.18 -3.25 -6.14
CA HIS A 19 -27.46 -4.13 -5.20
C HIS A 19 -26.21 -3.40 -4.69
N PRO A 20 -26.12 -3.03 -3.39
CA PRO A 20 -24.94 -2.33 -2.89
C PRO A 20 -23.73 -3.26 -3.00
N THR A 21 -22.68 -2.79 -3.66
CA THR A 21 -21.51 -3.64 -3.90
C THR A 21 -20.64 -3.70 -2.65
N VAL A 22 -19.88 -4.80 -2.57
CA VAL A 22 -18.97 -5.11 -1.48
C VAL A 22 -17.92 -4.02 -1.24
N TRP A 23 -17.47 -3.40 -2.34
CA TRP A 23 -16.27 -2.57 -2.41
C TRP A 23 -16.54 -1.10 -2.77
N GLY A 24 -17.75 -0.76 -3.23
CA GLY A 24 -18.19 0.62 -3.40
C GLY A 24 -18.91 1.10 -2.14
N ASP A 25 -20.23 0.95 -2.15
CA ASP A 25 -21.16 1.54 -1.17
C ASP A 25 -20.87 1.12 0.29
N TYR A 26 -20.44 -0.13 0.52
CA TYR A 26 -20.18 -0.64 1.88
C TYR A 26 -18.76 -0.34 2.38
N PHE A 27 -17.77 -0.25 1.50
CA PHE A 27 -16.39 0.06 1.88
C PHE A 27 -16.27 1.54 2.26
N ILE A 28 -16.69 2.43 1.35
CA ILE A 28 -16.65 3.88 1.54
C ILE A 28 -17.43 4.29 2.79
N LYS A 29 -18.61 3.67 3.03
CA LYS A 29 -19.42 3.95 4.21
C LYS A 29 -18.87 3.37 5.52
N ARG A 30 -18.08 2.29 5.47
CA ARG A 30 -17.43 1.71 6.67
C ARG A 30 -16.14 2.43 7.04
N VAL A 31 -15.50 3.10 6.08
CA VAL A 31 -14.37 4.01 6.33
C VAL A 31 -14.85 5.42 6.73
N SER A 32 -16.03 5.88 6.29
CA SER A 32 -16.61 7.15 6.77
C SER A 32 -17.12 7.07 8.21
N ASP A 33 -17.66 5.92 8.61
CA ASP A 33 -18.36 5.76 9.88
C ASP A 33 -17.56 4.91 10.87
N ASN A 34 -16.41 5.39 11.36
CA ASN A 34 -15.87 4.87 12.63
C ASN A 34 -15.00 5.85 13.46
N GLN A 35 -15.64 6.39 14.49
CA GLN A 35 -15.15 6.67 15.85
C GLN A 35 -13.64 6.85 16.08
N ALA A 36 -13.23 8.11 16.27
CA ALA A 36 -11.96 8.46 16.90
C ALA A 36 -11.83 7.87 18.31
N ALA A 37 -10.78 7.08 18.57
CA ALA A 37 -10.46 6.58 19.91
C ALA A 37 -8.95 6.29 20.12
N LEU A 38 -8.25 7.28 20.68
CA LEU A 38 -7.00 7.18 21.44
C LEU A 38 -5.72 6.65 20.73
N PHE A 39 -4.93 7.59 20.18
CA PHE A 39 -3.47 7.68 20.44
C PHE A 39 -2.97 9.15 20.52
N VAL A 40 -3.79 10.06 21.06
CA VAL A 40 -3.37 11.46 21.24
C VAL A 40 -2.38 11.57 22.41
N GLY A 41 -1.09 11.78 22.10
CA GLY A 41 -0.07 12.07 23.11
C GLY A 41 1.40 12.00 22.67
N GLU A 42 1.76 11.32 21.58
CA GLU A 42 3.17 11.28 21.12
C GLU A 42 3.52 12.44 20.17
N SER A 43 2.63 12.83 19.25
CA SER A 43 2.85 13.96 18.34
C SER A 43 2.97 15.33 19.04
N ASP A 44 2.53 15.46 20.30
CA ASP A 44 2.69 16.69 21.10
C ASP A 44 4.15 17.12 21.24
N VAL A 45 5.11 16.21 21.07
CA VAL A 45 6.55 16.53 21.01
C VAL A 45 6.90 17.55 19.92
N PHE A 46 6.07 17.68 18.88
CA PHE A 46 6.27 18.65 17.80
C PHE A 46 5.71 20.04 18.11
N SER A 47 4.88 20.20 19.15
CA SER A 47 4.31 21.50 19.56
C SER A 47 5.38 22.56 19.87
N LYS A 48 6.55 22.14 20.38
CA LYS A 48 7.72 23.02 20.64
C LYS A 48 8.28 23.71 19.37
N PHE A 49 7.95 23.19 18.20
CA PHE A 49 8.32 23.75 16.89
C PHE A 49 7.26 24.69 16.32
N LYS A 50 6.12 24.89 17.01
CA LYS A 50 5.10 25.87 16.66
C LYS A 50 5.32 27.23 17.34
N ASP A 51 4.84 28.29 16.68
CA ASP A 51 4.84 29.67 17.17
C ASP A 51 3.64 29.95 18.10
N GLY A 52 3.57 31.16 18.65
CA GLY A 52 2.46 31.58 19.52
C GLY A 52 1.09 31.73 18.82
N LYS A 53 1.02 31.51 17.50
CA LYS A 53 -0.23 31.48 16.72
C LYS A 53 -0.64 30.05 16.35
N GLY A 54 0.19 29.05 16.65
CA GLY A 54 -0.04 27.64 16.34
C GLY A 54 0.49 27.19 14.97
N ASN A 55 1.30 27.98 14.25
CA ASN A 55 1.93 27.58 12.99
C ASN A 55 3.34 27.04 13.23
N PHE A 56 3.88 26.19 12.36
CA PHE A 56 5.30 25.84 12.42
C PHE A 56 6.19 27.09 12.21
N LYS A 57 7.25 27.23 13.01
CA LYS A 57 8.10 28.42 13.01
C LYS A 57 8.88 28.55 11.70
N GLU A 58 8.97 29.78 11.18
CA GLU A 58 9.71 30.10 9.95
C GLU A 58 11.24 29.90 10.07
N ASP A 59 11.80 29.89 11.28
CA ASP A 59 13.23 29.66 11.50
C ASP A 59 13.67 28.23 11.07
N LEU A 60 12.75 27.26 11.17
CA LEU A 60 12.91 25.87 10.69
C LEU A 60 13.19 25.78 9.18
N ILE A 61 12.79 26.78 8.39
CA ILE A 61 12.93 26.74 6.92
C ILE A 61 14.39 26.62 6.49
N ASN A 62 15.32 27.10 7.32
CA ASN A 62 16.76 27.04 7.07
C ASN A 62 17.38 25.68 7.42
N ASP A 63 16.72 24.85 8.24
CA ASP A 63 17.16 23.50 8.59
C ASP A 63 16.52 22.47 7.64
N VAL A 64 17.06 22.39 6.43
CA VAL A 64 16.57 21.45 5.38
C VAL A 64 16.63 19.99 5.86
N HIS A 65 17.58 19.63 6.72
CA HIS A 65 17.69 18.28 7.27
C HIS A 65 16.60 18.01 8.32
N GLY A 66 16.33 18.98 9.20
CA GLY A 66 15.22 18.96 10.13
C GLY A 66 13.85 18.90 9.44
N LEU A 67 13.64 19.71 8.39
CA LEU A 67 12.45 19.67 7.56
C LEU A 67 12.25 18.30 6.90
N LEU A 68 13.30 17.71 6.33
CA LEU A 68 13.24 16.38 5.72
C LEU A 68 12.92 15.28 6.75
N SER A 69 13.49 15.39 7.95
CA SER A 69 13.22 14.47 9.06
C SER A 69 11.76 14.57 9.53
N LEU A 70 11.21 15.79 9.61
CA LEU A 70 9.82 16.04 9.97
C LEU A 70 8.85 15.61 8.85
N TYR A 71 9.23 15.78 7.59
CA TYR A 71 8.48 15.27 6.43
C TYR A 71 8.32 13.75 6.49
N GLU A 72 9.41 12.99 6.65
CA GLU A 72 9.33 11.54 6.76
C GLU A 72 8.56 11.07 8.01
N ALA A 73 8.72 11.77 9.14
CA ALA A 73 7.96 11.50 10.35
C ALA A 73 6.45 11.73 10.17
N SER A 74 6.04 12.75 9.40
CA SER A 74 4.62 13.07 9.18
C SER A 74 3.84 11.97 8.46
N TYR A 75 4.50 11.11 7.68
CA TYR A 75 3.84 9.93 7.07
C TYR A 75 3.51 8.81 8.08
N LEU A 76 4.02 8.88 9.31
CA LEU A 76 3.64 7.98 10.41
C LEU A 76 2.37 8.42 11.16
N SER A 77 1.73 9.54 10.77
CA SER A 77 0.56 10.07 11.48
C SER A 77 -0.59 9.07 11.61
N VAL A 78 -1.29 9.14 12.74
CA VAL A 78 -2.53 8.39 12.99
C VAL A 78 -3.75 9.32 12.98
N GLN A 79 -4.94 8.77 13.26
CA GLN A 79 -6.17 9.56 13.28
C GLN A 79 -6.16 10.58 14.43
N GLY A 80 -6.52 11.83 14.13
CA GLY A 80 -6.56 12.93 15.09
C GLY A 80 -5.22 13.61 15.39
N GLU A 81 -4.13 13.24 14.72
CA GLU A 81 -2.83 13.93 14.84
C GLU A 81 -2.70 15.10 13.85
N ASP A 82 -3.61 16.07 13.92
CA ASP A 82 -3.67 17.23 13.01
C ASP A 82 -2.31 17.96 12.87
N ILE A 83 -1.52 18.01 13.96
CA ILE A 83 -0.18 18.60 13.98
C ILE A 83 0.79 17.95 12.97
N LEU A 84 0.64 16.67 12.66
CA LEU A 84 1.47 15.97 11.67
C LEU A 84 0.96 16.18 10.23
N ASP A 85 -0.35 16.40 10.03
CA ASP A 85 -0.87 16.81 8.71
C ASP A 85 -0.39 18.22 8.36
N GLU A 86 -0.47 19.15 9.32
CA GLU A 86 0.12 20.49 9.19
C GLU A 86 1.64 20.41 8.94
N ALA A 87 2.34 19.49 9.61
CA ALA A 87 3.77 19.29 9.40
C ALA A 87 4.07 18.77 7.98
N LEU A 88 3.25 17.87 7.45
CA LEU A 88 3.38 17.36 6.08
C LEU A 88 3.21 18.48 5.06
N GLU A 89 2.19 19.33 5.21
CA GLU A 89 1.96 20.46 4.30
C GLU A 89 3.08 21.52 4.37
N PHE A 90 3.47 21.91 5.58
CA PHE A 90 4.56 22.86 5.83
C PHE A 90 5.89 22.36 5.25
N THR A 91 6.31 21.14 5.62
CA THR A 91 7.59 20.59 5.18
C THR A 91 7.61 20.36 3.68
N LYS A 92 6.57 19.78 3.09
CA LYS A 92 6.48 19.56 1.63
C LYS A 92 6.64 20.87 0.86
N THR A 93 5.99 21.94 1.30
CA THR A 93 6.07 23.27 0.67
C THR A 93 7.50 23.81 0.69
N HIS A 94 8.17 23.80 1.84
CA HIS A 94 9.53 24.35 1.97
C HIS A 94 10.62 23.44 1.38
N LEU A 95 10.43 22.12 1.39
CA LEU A 95 11.33 21.17 0.72
C LEU A 95 11.30 21.31 -0.80
N ILE A 96 10.12 21.59 -1.40
CA ILE A 96 10.01 21.91 -2.85
C ILE A 96 10.76 23.21 -3.19
N MET A 97 10.84 24.17 -2.28
CA MET A 97 11.68 25.37 -2.48
C MET A 97 13.17 25.01 -2.33
N ALA A 98 13.54 24.20 -1.34
CA ALA A 98 14.94 23.82 -1.07
C ALA A 98 15.62 23.02 -2.21
N THR A 99 14.85 22.31 -3.05
CA THR A 99 15.39 21.66 -4.27
C THR A 99 15.65 22.65 -5.39
N GLN A 100 14.87 23.73 -5.51
CA GLN A 100 15.05 24.77 -6.54
C GLN A 100 16.27 25.66 -6.28
N PHE A 101 16.63 25.88 -5.01
CA PHE A 101 17.75 26.75 -4.62
C PHE A 101 19.07 26.01 -4.34
N GLY A 102 19.18 24.73 -4.73
CA GLY A 102 20.46 24.02 -4.80
C GLY A 102 21.08 23.64 -3.44
N SER A 103 20.28 23.16 -2.49
CA SER A 103 20.82 22.61 -1.25
C SER A 103 21.73 21.39 -1.49
N SER A 104 22.69 21.13 -0.60
CA SER A 104 23.53 19.92 -0.65
C SER A 104 22.73 18.61 -0.50
N LEU A 105 21.49 18.69 0.00
CA LEU A 105 20.56 17.58 0.14
C LEU A 105 19.55 17.51 -1.02
N ALA A 106 19.69 18.31 -2.09
CA ALA A 106 18.67 18.44 -3.13
C ALA A 106 18.28 17.10 -3.78
N ASP A 107 19.24 16.18 -3.98
CA ASP A 107 18.98 14.83 -4.50
C ASP A 107 18.16 13.99 -3.49
N GLN A 108 18.53 14.01 -2.21
CA GLN A 108 17.82 13.29 -1.15
C GLN A 108 16.41 13.86 -0.92
N VAL A 109 16.24 15.18 -0.95
CA VAL A 109 14.93 15.83 -0.82
C VAL A 109 14.06 15.56 -2.05
N SER A 110 14.61 15.64 -3.26
CA SER A 110 13.88 15.28 -4.49
C SER A 110 13.46 13.80 -4.49
N HIS A 111 14.33 12.93 -3.98
CA HIS A 111 14.03 11.51 -3.80
C HIS A 111 12.90 11.32 -2.80
N ALA A 112 12.95 11.89 -1.60
CA ALA A 112 11.93 11.75 -0.56
C ALA A 112 10.57 12.35 -0.96
N LEU A 113 10.56 13.55 -1.55
CA LEU A 113 9.36 14.20 -2.09
C LEU A 113 8.66 13.34 -3.15
N ARG A 114 9.41 12.50 -3.87
CA ARG A 114 8.84 11.45 -4.69
C ARG A 114 8.47 10.24 -3.84
N TRP A 115 9.43 9.61 -3.16
CA TRP A 115 9.33 8.34 -2.44
C TRP A 115 9.55 8.53 -0.92
N PRO A 116 8.50 8.84 -0.14
CA PRO A 116 8.59 8.84 1.31
C PRO A 116 8.97 7.43 1.80
N ILE A 117 9.95 7.33 2.68
CA ILE A 117 10.48 6.06 3.23
C ILE A 117 9.35 5.21 3.84
N ARG A 118 8.35 5.87 4.43
CA ARG A 118 7.16 5.19 4.99
C ARG A 118 6.39 4.38 3.94
N ARG A 119 6.25 4.90 2.71
CA ARG A 119 5.45 4.29 1.61
C ARG A 119 6.30 3.57 0.55
N GLY A 120 7.58 3.90 0.45
CA GLY A 120 8.54 3.21 -0.42
C GLY A 120 8.80 1.75 -0.03
N LEU A 121 9.32 0.97 -0.99
CA LEU A 121 9.69 -0.43 -0.75
C LEU A 121 11.07 -0.50 -0.09
N PRO A 122 11.23 -1.12 1.10
CA PRO A 122 12.50 -1.09 1.84
C PRO A 122 13.73 -1.48 1.02
N ARG A 123 13.61 -2.47 0.13
CA ARG A 123 14.71 -2.92 -0.75
C ARG A 123 15.02 -1.97 -1.92
N LYS A 124 14.06 -1.16 -2.35
CA LYS A 124 14.30 -0.09 -3.33
C LYS A 124 14.96 1.10 -2.62
N GLU A 125 14.35 1.60 -1.56
CA GLU A 125 14.83 2.76 -0.83
C GLU A 125 16.25 2.54 -0.27
N SER A 126 16.54 1.36 0.27
CA SER A 126 17.91 1.02 0.73
C SER A 126 18.96 1.10 -0.38
N ARG A 127 18.59 0.77 -1.63
CA ARG A 127 19.50 0.81 -2.78
C ARG A 127 19.77 2.25 -3.21
N ASP A 128 18.72 3.04 -3.35
CA ASP A 128 18.80 4.44 -3.78
C ASP A 128 19.56 5.26 -2.74
N TYR A 129 19.35 4.96 -1.45
CA TYR A 129 20.06 5.58 -0.33
C TYR A 129 21.58 5.30 -0.31
N PHE A 130 22.09 4.26 -0.97
CA PHE A 130 23.55 4.02 -1.01
C PHE A 130 24.31 5.15 -1.70
N SER A 131 23.75 5.77 -2.73
CA SER A 131 24.37 6.91 -3.42
C SER A 131 24.36 8.16 -2.54
N ILE A 132 23.25 8.39 -1.85
CA ILE A 132 23.06 9.52 -0.91
C ILE A 132 24.03 9.38 0.28
N TYR A 133 24.06 8.21 0.93
CA TYR A 133 24.96 7.96 2.05
C TYR A 133 26.45 7.95 1.65
N GLN A 134 26.78 7.73 0.37
CA GLN A 134 28.15 7.85 -0.12
C GLN A 134 28.60 9.32 -0.28
N GLN A 135 27.66 10.26 -0.44
CA GLN A 135 27.94 11.71 -0.55
C GLN A 135 28.11 12.38 0.82
N ASP A 136 27.53 11.83 1.89
CA ASP A 136 27.70 12.33 3.27
C ASP A 136 29.18 12.24 3.71
N GLU A 137 29.79 13.37 4.10
CA GLU A 137 31.19 13.40 4.57
C GLU A 137 31.41 12.60 5.86
N ALA A 138 30.36 12.40 6.67
CA ALA A 138 30.41 11.67 7.93
C ALA A 138 30.18 10.14 7.78
N HIS A 139 29.98 9.63 6.56
CA HIS A 139 29.56 8.25 6.35
C HIS A 139 30.59 7.20 6.84
N ILE A 140 30.07 6.13 7.43
CA ILE A 140 30.87 5.02 7.94
C ILE A 140 31.20 4.08 6.77
N LYS A 141 32.37 4.28 6.14
CA LYS A 141 32.84 3.49 4.98
C LYS A 141 32.69 1.96 5.15
N PRO A 142 33.02 1.33 6.29
CA PRO A 142 32.76 -0.10 6.50
C PRO A 142 31.27 -0.49 6.45
N LEU A 143 30.39 0.37 6.96
CA LEU A 143 28.94 0.14 6.98
C LEU A 143 28.34 0.21 5.57
N LEU A 144 28.71 1.24 4.79
CA LEU A 144 28.30 1.33 3.38
C LEU A 144 28.79 0.12 2.59
N LYS A 145 30.05 -0.28 2.77
CA LYS A 145 30.61 -1.48 2.11
C LYS A 145 29.87 -2.76 2.50
N LEU A 146 29.55 -2.93 3.79
CA LEU A 146 28.77 -4.06 4.29
C LEU A 146 27.36 -4.09 3.68
N ALA A 147 26.65 -2.97 3.67
CA ALA A 147 25.30 -2.88 3.14
C ALA A 147 25.22 -3.16 1.63
N LYS A 148 26.19 -2.66 0.85
CA LYS A 148 26.31 -2.98 -0.59
C LYS A 148 26.61 -4.46 -0.84
N LEU A 149 27.47 -5.08 -0.04
CA LEU A 149 27.78 -6.51 -0.13
C LEU A 149 26.57 -7.38 0.24
N ASP A 150 25.88 -7.07 1.34
CA ASP A 150 24.65 -7.75 1.74
C ASP A 150 23.58 -7.64 0.64
N TYR A 151 23.35 -6.44 0.11
CA TYR A 151 22.40 -6.22 -0.98
C TYR A 151 22.65 -7.16 -2.17
N ASN A 152 23.92 -7.28 -2.59
CA ASN A 152 24.34 -8.13 -3.69
C ASN A 152 24.18 -9.63 -3.37
N ILE A 153 24.49 -10.05 -2.13
CA ILE A 153 24.26 -11.43 -1.69
C ILE A 153 22.76 -11.77 -1.75
N VAL A 154 21.89 -10.91 -1.23
CA VAL A 154 20.44 -11.14 -1.26
C VAL A 154 19.89 -11.05 -2.69
N GLN A 155 20.46 -10.20 -3.57
CA GLN A 155 20.13 -10.20 -5.00
C GLN A 155 20.45 -11.55 -5.66
N MET A 156 21.60 -12.15 -5.37
CA MET A 156 21.95 -13.49 -5.89
C MET A 156 21.00 -14.58 -5.38
N LEU A 157 20.51 -14.47 -4.14
CA LEU A 157 19.48 -15.37 -3.61
C LEU A 157 18.15 -15.18 -4.35
N HIS A 158 17.72 -13.94 -4.57
CA HIS A 158 16.52 -13.65 -5.37
C HIS A 158 16.63 -14.17 -6.80
N GLN A 159 17.78 -14.01 -7.47
CA GLN A 159 18.06 -14.61 -8.78
C GLN A 159 17.93 -16.15 -8.78
N LYS A 160 18.19 -16.82 -7.66
CA LYS A 160 18.00 -18.27 -7.50
C LYS A 160 16.52 -18.62 -7.34
N ASP A 161 15.79 -17.89 -6.51
CA ASP A 161 14.34 -18.07 -6.29
C ASP A 161 13.54 -17.85 -7.59
N MET A 162 13.89 -16.79 -8.33
CA MET A 162 13.40 -16.46 -9.67
C MET A 162 13.43 -17.63 -10.65
N ASN A 163 14.52 -18.40 -10.65
CA ASN A 163 14.69 -19.55 -11.53
C ASN A 163 13.70 -20.69 -11.21
N MET A 164 13.21 -20.80 -9.98
CA MET A 164 12.17 -21.76 -9.60
C MET A 164 10.79 -21.28 -10.06
N ILE A 165 10.47 -20.01 -9.82
CA ILE A 165 9.18 -19.40 -10.17
C ILE A 165 8.99 -19.37 -11.71
N THR A 166 10.05 -19.02 -12.46
CA THR A 166 10.04 -19.02 -13.93
C THR A 166 9.80 -20.42 -14.49
N LYS A 167 10.43 -21.46 -13.90
CA LYS A 167 10.21 -22.87 -14.29
C LYS A 167 8.79 -23.33 -14.04
N PHE A 168 8.16 -22.92 -12.94
CA PHE A 168 6.75 -23.22 -12.65
C PHE A 168 5.81 -22.65 -13.72
N GLY A 169 5.98 -21.38 -14.09
CA GLY A 169 5.19 -20.75 -15.16
C GLY A 169 5.39 -21.42 -16.52
N LEU A 170 6.63 -21.80 -16.86
CA LEU A 170 6.93 -22.52 -18.11
C LEU A 170 6.33 -23.94 -18.14
N HIS A 171 6.33 -24.66 -17.01
CA HIS A 171 5.86 -26.05 -16.96
C HIS A 171 4.34 -26.17 -17.17
N ASN A 172 3.56 -25.24 -16.59
CA ASN A 172 2.10 -25.31 -16.60
C ASN A 172 1.45 -24.81 -17.90
N GLN A 173 2.24 -24.49 -18.93
CA GLN A 173 1.78 -23.98 -20.23
C GLN A 173 0.78 -22.81 -20.16
N THR A 174 0.80 -22.04 -19.06
CA THR A 174 -0.02 -20.83 -18.94
C THR A 174 0.41 -19.87 -20.04
N THR A 175 -0.45 -19.67 -21.04
CA THR A 175 -0.16 -18.95 -22.29
C THR A 175 0.15 -17.46 -22.10
N PHE A 176 0.04 -16.97 -20.87
CA PHE A 176 0.42 -15.65 -20.40
C PHE A 176 1.94 -15.42 -20.39
N ARG A 177 2.49 -15.29 -21.60
CA ARG A 177 3.88 -14.92 -21.89
C ARG A 177 4.35 -13.71 -21.07
N SER A 178 5.46 -13.89 -20.34
CA SER A 178 6.46 -12.91 -19.84
C SER A 178 6.05 -11.59 -19.16
N ARG A 179 4.83 -11.06 -19.32
CA ARG A 179 4.37 -9.84 -18.64
C ARG A 179 3.89 -10.12 -17.22
N GLN A 180 3.26 -11.27 -17.01
CA GLN A 180 2.75 -11.66 -15.68
C GLN A 180 3.89 -12.10 -14.74
N SER A 181 4.99 -12.67 -15.26
CA SER A 181 6.13 -13.06 -14.41
C SER A 181 6.71 -11.87 -13.66
N ASP A 182 6.97 -10.76 -14.36
CA ASP A 182 7.53 -9.54 -13.78
C ASP A 182 6.68 -9.05 -12.59
N ARG A 183 5.34 -9.09 -12.72
CA ARG A 183 4.38 -8.72 -11.67
C ARG A 183 4.43 -9.64 -10.45
N MET A 184 4.35 -10.96 -10.66
CA MET A 184 4.41 -11.97 -9.59
C MET A 184 5.70 -11.87 -8.77
N LEU A 185 6.79 -11.55 -9.46
CA LEU A 185 8.13 -11.43 -8.90
C LEU A 185 8.28 -10.10 -8.15
N PHE A 186 7.76 -9.00 -8.70
CA PHE A 186 7.74 -7.72 -8.00
C PHE A 186 6.95 -7.79 -6.70
N LEU A 187 5.74 -8.34 -6.73
CA LEU A 187 4.88 -8.45 -5.55
C LEU A 187 5.49 -9.38 -4.48
N ALA A 188 6.14 -10.48 -4.86
CA ALA A 188 6.82 -11.35 -3.91
C ALA A 188 8.09 -10.72 -3.32
N LEU A 189 8.93 -10.07 -4.15
CA LEU A 189 10.19 -9.45 -3.72
C LEU A 189 9.98 -8.15 -2.93
N GLY A 190 8.91 -7.42 -3.24
CA GLY A 190 8.49 -6.21 -2.52
C GLY A 190 7.84 -6.55 -1.17
N THR A 191 7.04 -7.62 -1.10
CA THR A 191 6.43 -8.09 0.17
C THR A 191 7.48 -8.74 1.09
N PHE A 192 8.31 -9.64 0.55
CA PHE A 192 9.22 -10.50 1.29
C PHE A 192 10.66 -10.36 0.76
N SER A 193 11.34 -9.29 1.16
CA SER A 193 12.64 -8.91 0.61
C SER A 193 13.85 -9.60 1.25
N GLU A 194 13.64 -10.27 2.39
CA GLU A 194 14.68 -10.83 3.25
C GLU A 194 14.90 -12.33 2.96
N PRO A 195 16.15 -12.85 3.01
CA PRO A 195 16.50 -14.20 2.57
C PRO A 195 15.61 -15.33 3.11
N GLN A 196 15.29 -15.29 4.41
CA GLN A 196 14.56 -16.34 5.13
C GLN A 196 13.15 -16.60 4.58
N TYR A 197 12.54 -15.63 3.88
CA TYR A 197 11.18 -15.74 3.36
C TYR A 197 11.08 -16.40 1.97
N VAL A 198 12.08 -17.18 1.56
CA VAL A 198 12.09 -17.91 0.27
C VAL A 198 10.82 -18.73 0.02
N PHE A 199 10.34 -19.46 1.03
CA PHE A 199 9.10 -20.24 0.92
C PHE A 199 7.86 -19.35 0.77
N ALA A 200 7.82 -18.22 1.50
CA ALA A 200 6.71 -17.27 1.41
C ALA A 200 6.70 -16.55 0.05
N ARG A 201 7.86 -16.20 -0.51
CA ARG A 201 8.00 -15.73 -1.90
C ARG A 201 7.47 -16.76 -2.90
N GLU A 202 7.89 -18.02 -2.77
CA GLU A 202 7.46 -19.09 -3.69
C GLU A 202 5.94 -19.30 -3.65
N VAL A 203 5.35 -19.38 -2.45
CA VAL A 203 3.90 -19.53 -2.28
C VAL A 203 3.15 -18.30 -2.81
N LEU A 204 3.59 -17.09 -2.46
CA LEU A 204 2.94 -15.85 -2.91
C LEU A 204 3.00 -15.70 -4.43
N SER A 205 4.16 -15.90 -5.07
CA SER A 205 4.25 -15.84 -6.54
C SER A 205 3.36 -16.87 -7.23
N LYS A 206 3.22 -18.09 -6.69
CA LYS A 206 2.29 -19.10 -7.22
C LYS A 206 0.82 -18.71 -7.03
N ALA A 207 0.46 -18.19 -5.85
CA ALA A 207 -0.90 -17.72 -5.58
C ALA A 207 -1.30 -16.57 -6.51
N VAL A 208 -0.42 -15.57 -6.65
CA VAL A 208 -0.61 -14.42 -7.57
C VAL A 208 -0.69 -14.90 -9.02
N ALA A 209 0.12 -15.88 -9.44
CA ALA A 209 0.03 -16.45 -10.78
C ALA A 209 -1.37 -17.03 -11.08
N MET A 210 -1.94 -17.77 -10.12
CA MET A 210 -3.29 -18.33 -10.27
C MET A 210 -4.36 -17.25 -10.25
N LEU A 211 -4.26 -16.27 -9.34
CA LEU A 211 -5.18 -15.15 -9.27
C LEU A 211 -5.19 -14.32 -10.55
N SER A 212 -4.03 -13.99 -11.13
CA SER A 212 -3.98 -13.23 -12.39
C SER A 212 -4.49 -14.03 -13.60
N VAL A 213 -4.31 -15.36 -13.63
CA VAL A 213 -4.96 -16.19 -14.67
C VAL A 213 -6.49 -16.22 -14.49
N MET A 214 -6.98 -16.21 -13.24
CA MET A 214 -8.41 -16.08 -12.99
C MET A 214 -8.92 -14.68 -13.42
N ASP A 215 -8.22 -13.62 -13.05
CA ASP A 215 -8.50 -12.23 -13.43
C ASP A 215 -8.64 -12.08 -14.97
N ASP A 216 -7.62 -12.52 -15.72
CA ASP A 216 -7.64 -12.52 -17.20
C ASP A 216 -8.80 -13.37 -17.78
N ILE A 217 -9.22 -14.45 -17.10
CA ILE A 217 -10.40 -15.25 -17.49
C ILE A 217 -11.69 -14.42 -17.35
N TYR A 218 -11.87 -13.70 -16.24
CA TYR A 218 -13.07 -12.92 -15.96
C TYR A 218 -13.17 -11.63 -16.79
N ASP A 219 -12.04 -10.98 -17.08
CA ASP A 219 -12.02 -9.67 -17.76
C ASP A 219 -11.93 -9.76 -19.29
N VAL A 220 -11.26 -10.78 -19.84
CA VAL A 220 -10.88 -10.82 -21.27
C VAL A 220 -11.41 -12.03 -22.03
N HIS A 221 -11.52 -13.20 -21.38
CA HIS A 221 -11.69 -14.46 -22.09
C HIS A 221 -13.05 -15.15 -21.93
N GLY A 222 -13.70 -15.04 -20.78
CA GLY A 222 -14.96 -15.72 -20.49
C GLY A 222 -16.18 -14.97 -21.03
N THR A 223 -17.15 -15.71 -21.57
CA THR A 223 -18.52 -15.19 -21.76
C THR A 223 -19.24 -15.07 -20.42
N ILE A 224 -20.29 -14.25 -20.33
CA ILE A 224 -21.05 -14.06 -19.09
C ILE A 224 -21.59 -15.39 -18.58
N GLU A 225 -22.09 -16.24 -19.47
CA GLU A 225 -22.64 -17.56 -19.17
C GLU A 225 -21.58 -18.54 -18.63
N GLU A 226 -20.36 -18.51 -19.19
CA GLU A 226 -19.23 -19.30 -18.71
C GLU A 226 -18.73 -18.80 -17.34
N LEU A 227 -18.66 -17.48 -17.16
CA LEU A 227 -18.20 -16.86 -15.92
C LEU A 227 -19.22 -17.01 -14.79
N GLU A 228 -20.52 -16.94 -15.07
CA GLU A 228 -21.56 -17.28 -14.10
C GLU A 228 -21.44 -18.73 -13.64
N LEU A 229 -21.23 -19.68 -14.57
CA LEU A 229 -21.03 -21.09 -14.24
C LEU A 229 -19.72 -21.32 -13.47
N PHE A 230 -18.61 -20.70 -13.88
CA PHE A 230 -17.30 -20.82 -13.24
C PHE A 230 -17.32 -20.21 -11.83
N THR A 231 -17.93 -19.03 -11.66
CA THR A 231 -18.20 -18.42 -10.34
C THR A 231 -19.03 -19.36 -9.50
N LYS A 232 -20.14 -19.89 -10.03
CA LYS A 232 -21.06 -20.78 -9.31
C LYS A 232 -20.39 -22.09 -8.86
N VAL A 233 -19.47 -22.65 -9.66
CA VAL A 233 -18.73 -23.87 -9.31
C VAL A 233 -17.64 -23.58 -8.29
N LEU A 234 -16.82 -22.55 -8.48
CA LEU A 234 -15.76 -22.17 -7.53
C LEU A 234 -16.34 -21.78 -6.17
N ARG A 235 -17.30 -20.85 -6.18
CA ARG A 235 -18.06 -20.43 -5.00
C ARG A 235 -18.77 -21.62 -4.39
N GLY A 236 -19.51 -22.41 -5.18
CA GLY A 236 -20.23 -23.58 -4.68
C GLY A 236 -19.33 -24.61 -3.98
N LEU A 237 -18.20 -24.99 -4.58
CA LEU A 237 -17.30 -26.00 -4.00
C LEU A 237 -16.52 -25.47 -2.80
N ALA A 238 -15.91 -24.27 -2.91
CA ALA A 238 -15.19 -23.68 -1.78
C ALA A 238 -16.14 -23.37 -0.61
N ARG A 239 -17.32 -22.83 -0.90
CA ARG A 239 -18.32 -22.48 0.10
C ARG A 239 -18.95 -23.70 0.75
N LEU A 240 -19.32 -24.74 0.01
CA LEU A 240 -19.87 -25.96 0.62
C LEU A 240 -18.83 -26.69 1.49
N ILE A 241 -17.55 -26.70 1.09
CA ILE A 241 -16.49 -27.32 1.90
C ILE A 241 -16.22 -26.51 3.17
N ASP A 242 -16.24 -25.18 3.09
CA ASP A 242 -16.10 -24.29 4.25
C ASP A 242 -17.35 -24.36 5.15
N ASP A 243 -18.56 -24.14 4.63
CA ASP A 243 -19.84 -24.17 5.38
C ASP A 243 -20.07 -25.53 6.09
N ILE A 244 -19.60 -26.66 5.54
CA ILE A 244 -19.65 -27.96 6.24
C ILE A 244 -18.73 -28.00 7.47
N ARG A 245 -17.72 -27.13 7.54
CA ARG A 245 -16.73 -26.98 8.63
C ARG A 245 -16.98 -25.78 9.55
N SER A 246 -17.61 -24.71 9.05
CA SER A 246 -17.78 -23.40 9.71
C SER A 246 -19.25 -22.93 9.81
N HIS A 247 -20.20 -23.78 9.41
CA HIS A 247 -21.68 -23.67 9.35
C HIS A 247 -22.38 -22.42 9.92
N GLU A 248 -22.04 -21.97 11.12
CA GLU A 248 -22.81 -20.97 11.86
C GLU A 248 -22.70 -19.53 11.31
N PHE A 249 -21.82 -19.20 10.35
CA PHE A 249 -21.41 -17.79 10.17
C PHE A 249 -21.66 -17.03 8.84
N GLU A 250 -21.67 -17.61 7.63
CA GLU A 250 -21.55 -16.75 6.43
C GLU A 250 -22.44 -16.99 5.18
N GLN A 251 -23.08 -15.90 4.70
CA GLN A 251 -23.64 -15.69 3.34
C GLN A 251 -23.59 -14.18 3.00
N GLU A 252 -23.46 -13.67 1.76
CA GLU A 252 -23.24 -14.22 0.40
C GLU A 252 -22.77 -13.05 -0.52
N ARG A 253 -21.84 -13.23 -1.50
CA ARG A 253 -21.27 -12.11 -2.30
C ARG A 253 -20.95 -12.43 -3.78
N GLY A 254 -21.36 -11.54 -4.70
CA GLY A 254 -21.06 -11.58 -6.16
C GLY A 254 -20.44 -10.27 -6.70
N HIS A 255 -20.01 -10.27 -7.97
CA HIS A 255 -19.08 -9.27 -8.57
C HIS A 255 -19.70 -7.89 -8.91
N VAL A 256 -18.84 -6.91 -9.27
CA VAL A 256 -18.92 -5.51 -8.82
C VAL A 256 -18.49 -4.48 -9.90
N ALA A 257 -19.05 -3.26 -9.87
CA ALA A 257 -18.61 -2.08 -10.64
C ALA A 257 -17.56 -1.24 -9.91
N SER A 258 -16.77 -0.39 -10.61
CA SER A 258 -15.61 0.28 -9.99
C SER A 258 -15.98 1.30 -8.90
N ALA A 259 -15.07 1.50 -7.94
CA ALA A 259 -15.29 2.45 -6.84
C ALA A 259 -15.53 3.90 -7.32
N VAL A 260 -14.88 4.30 -8.42
CA VAL A 260 -15.02 5.62 -9.05
C VAL A 260 -16.42 5.78 -9.64
N GLU A 261 -16.89 4.81 -10.42
CA GLU A 261 -18.24 4.83 -11.01
C GLU A 261 -19.33 4.75 -9.94
N CYS A 262 -19.13 3.94 -8.89
CA CYS A 262 -19.98 3.91 -7.70
C CYS A 262 -20.07 5.30 -7.06
N TYR A 263 -18.93 5.95 -6.79
CA TYR A 263 -18.89 7.27 -6.13
C TYR A 263 -19.54 8.37 -6.99
N MET A 264 -19.17 8.47 -8.28
CA MET A 264 -19.78 9.41 -9.23
C MET A 264 -21.29 9.24 -9.31
N LYS A 265 -21.78 7.99 -9.42
CA LYS A 265 -23.21 7.68 -9.52
C LYS A 265 -23.97 7.93 -8.21
N GLN A 266 -23.35 7.65 -7.07
CA GLN A 266 -23.95 7.83 -5.74
C GLN A 266 -24.04 9.31 -5.36
N HIS A 267 -23.00 10.09 -5.63
CA HIS A 267 -22.88 11.49 -5.20
C HIS A 267 -23.23 12.51 -6.30
N GLY A 268 -23.38 12.08 -7.56
CA GLY A 268 -23.69 12.96 -8.69
C GLY A 268 -22.53 13.87 -9.11
N VAL A 269 -21.29 13.49 -8.75
CA VAL A 269 -20.07 14.30 -8.93
C VAL A 269 -19.32 13.94 -10.22
N SER A 270 -18.42 14.82 -10.63
CA SER A 270 -17.49 14.55 -11.73
C SER A 270 -16.46 13.47 -11.35
N GLN A 271 -15.78 12.95 -12.37
CA GLN A 271 -14.72 11.95 -12.19
C GLN A 271 -13.53 12.49 -11.37
N GLN A 272 -13.19 13.77 -11.53
CA GLN A 272 -12.09 14.37 -10.77
C GLN A 272 -12.44 14.51 -9.29
N GLU A 273 -13.63 15.00 -8.97
CA GLU A 273 -14.11 15.08 -7.59
C GLU A 273 -14.18 13.68 -6.95
N ALA A 274 -14.58 12.65 -7.70
CA ALA A 274 -14.54 11.27 -7.23
C ALA A 274 -13.12 10.78 -6.96
N TYR A 275 -12.12 11.12 -7.80
CA TYR A 275 -10.72 10.82 -7.51
C TYR A 275 -10.22 11.53 -6.26
N ASP A 276 -10.48 12.83 -6.13
CA ASP A 276 -10.00 13.65 -5.02
C ASP A 276 -10.53 13.13 -3.66
N GLU A 277 -11.79 12.71 -3.61
CA GLU A 277 -12.39 12.10 -2.41
C GLU A 277 -11.89 10.67 -2.14
N LEU A 278 -11.69 9.85 -3.18
CA LEU A 278 -11.08 8.52 -3.03
C LEU A 278 -9.62 8.61 -2.55
N TYR A 279 -8.87 9.64 -2.97
CA TYR A 279 -7.52 9.89 -2.44
C TYR A 279 -7.52 10.27 -0.96
N LYS A 280 -8.50 11.06 -0.48
CA LYS A 280 -8.67 11.32 0.96
C LYS A 280 -8.94 10.04 1.74
N ILE A 281 -9.79 9.16 1.21
CA ILE A 281 -10.06 7.84 1.81
C ILE A 281 -8.77 7.00 1.89
N VAL A 282 -7.94 6.98 0.83
CA VAL A 282 -6.63 6.30 0.85
C VAL A 282 -5.67 6.91 1.89
N ILE A 283 -5.66 8.24 2.06
CA ILE A 283 -4.85 8.90 3.09
C ILE A 283 -5.31 8.49 4.50
N ASN A 284 -6.61 8.45 4.76
CA ASN A 284 -7.15 8.01 6.05
C ASN A 284 -6.84 6.54 6.33
N LEU A 285 -6.97 5.66 5.33
CA LEU A 285 -6.61 4.23 5.47
C LEU A 285 -5.11 4.02 5.78
N TRP A 286 -4.23 4.91 5.30
CA TRP A 286 -2.81 4.89 5.69
C TRP A 286 -2.62 5.26 7.17
N LYS A 287 -3.42 6.18 7.73
CA LYS A 287 -3.42 6.53 9.15
C LYS A 287 -3.98 5.42 10.03
N ASP A 288 -5.08 4.81 9.63
CA ASP A 288 -5.67 3.65 10.32
C ASP A 288 -4.64 2.50 10.37
N LEU A 289 -3.94 2.25 9.26
CA LEU A 289 -2.86 1.27 9.20
C LEU A 289 -1.66 1.67 10.09
N ASN A 290 -1.29 2.94 10.17
CA ASN A 290 -0.26 3.39 11.12
C ASN A 290 -0.69 3.09 12.57
N GLU A 291 -1.93 3.39 12.93
CA GLU A 291 -2.47 3.18 14.27
C GLU A 291 -2.48 1.70 14.67
N GLU A 292 -2.96 0.81 13.77
CA GLU A 292 -2.94 -0.64 13.99
C GLU A 292 -1.52 -1.23 14.05
N LEU A 293 -0.54 -0.64 13.37
CA LEU A 293 0.86 -1.06 13.43
C LEU A 293 1.59 -0.56 14.69
N LEU A 294 1.12 0.54 15.30
CA LEU A 294 1.65 1.11 16.54
C LEU A 294 1.05 0.45 17.79
N LYS A 295 -0.18 -0.08 17.70
CA LYS A 295 -0.78 -0.90 18.76
C LYS A 295 0.14 -2.08 19.08
N GLU A 296 0.56 -2.19 20.34
CA GLU A 296 1.27 -3.36 20.88
C GLU A 296 0.32 -4.56 20.97
N THR A 297 -0.07 -5.10 19.82
CA THR A 297 -0.91 -6.29 19.68
C THR A 297 -0.11 -7.52 20.08
N ALA A 298 -0.13 -7.83 21.38
CA ALA A 298 0.60 -8.95 21.97
C ALA A 298 0.36 -10.30 21.27
N ASP A 299 -0.79 -10.44 20.61
CA ASP A 299 -1.22 -11.66 19.91
C ASP A 299 -0.76 -11.76 18.44
N ILE A 300 -0.24 -10.69 17.83
CA ILE A 300 0.15 -10.68 16.39
C ILE A 300 1.67 -10.49 16.23
N PRO A 301 2.41 -11.50 15.73
CA PRO A 301 3.83 -11.36 15.44
C PRO A 301 4.16 -10.22 14.47
N LYS A 302 5.08 -9.33 14.85
CA LYS A 302 5.56 -8.20 14.03
C LYS A 302 5.91 -8.57 12.56
N PRO A 303 6.49 -9.73 12.22
CA PRO A 303 6.70 -10.14 10.83
C PRO A 303 5.42 -10.21 9.97
N ILE A 304 4.27 -10.55 10.57
CA ILE A 304 2.97 -10.61 9.88
C ILE A 304 2.46 -9.19 9.61
N LEU A 305 2.57 -8.30 10.61
CA LEU A 305 2.24 -6.88 10.47
C LEU A 305 3.09 -6.21 9.38
N MET A 306 4.40 -6.51 9.34
CA MET A 306 5.30 -6.03 8.29
C MET A 306 4.98 -6.58 6.90
N CYS A 307 4.48 -7.82 6.79
CA CYS A 307 3.97 -8.37 5.54
C CYS A 307 2.77 -7.57 5.01
N ILE A 308 1.76 -7.33 5.86
CA ILE A 308 0.58 -6.51 5.52
C ILE A 308 1.03 -5.13 5.02
N LEU A 309 1.93 -4.48 5.76
CA LEU A 309 2.47 -3.19 5.35
C LEU A 309 3.20 -3.24 4.00
N ASN A 310 4.07 -4.23 3.78
CA ASN A 310 4.83 -4.32 2.55
C ASN A 310 3.92 -4.60 1.33
N ILE A 311 2.79 -5.29 1.50
CA ILE A 311 1.77 -5.42 0.44
C ILE A 311 1.19 -4.04 0.09
N VAL A 312 0.81 -3.23 1.08
CA VAL A 312 0.27 -1.87 0.84
C VAL A 312 1.31 -0.97 0.16
N ARG A 313 2.58 -1.07 0.56
CA ARG A 313 3.71 -0.40 -0.12
C ARG A 313 3.90 -0.86 -1.56
N VAL A 314 3.75 -2.16 -1.85
CA VAL A 314 3.78 -2.66 -3.24
C VAL A 314 2.68 -1.97 -4.05
N MET A 315 1.45 -1.88 -3.54
CA MET A 315 0.36 -1.22 -4.26
C MET A 315 0.63 0.27 -4.49
N ASP A 316 1.07 1.01 -3.45
CA ASP A 316 1.39 2.44 -3.54
C ASP A 316 2.54 2.72 -4.54
N VAL A 317 3.53 1.82 -4.66
CA VAL A 317 4.60 1.92 -5.68
C VAL A 317 4.11 1.56 -7.08
N VAL A 318 3.27 0.54 -7.22
CA VAL A 318 2.81 -0.01 -8.51
C VAL A 318 1.79 0.90 -9.21
N TYR A 319 0.94 1.58 -8.45
CA TYR A 319 -0.17 2.39 -8.98
C TYR A 319 0.07 3.90 -8.89
N LYS A 320 1.29 4.33 -8.56
CA LYS A 320 1.63 5.71 -8.22
C LYS A 320 1.35 6.75 -9.32
N ASP A 321 1.99 6.54 -10.46
CA ASP A 321 2.00 7.48 -11.60
C ASP A 321 1.05 6.97 -12.71
N GLU A 322 0.96 5.64 -12.84
CA GLU A 322 0.09 4.91 -13.78
C GLU A 322 -0.14 3.47 -13.26
N ASP A 323 -1.04 2.71 -13.88
CA ASP A 323 -1.16 1.26 -13.66
C ASP A 323 0.06 0.51 -14.23
N SER A 324 1.15 0.51 -13.45
CA SER A 324 2.39 -0.20 -13.79
C SER A 324 2.27 -1.72 -13.58
N TYR A 325 1.20 -2.20 -12.94
CA TYR A 325 0.88 -3.62 -12.88
C TYR A 325 0.54 -4.08 -14.29
N THR A 326 -0.57 -3.57 -14.84
CA THR A 326 -1.06 -3.93 -16.17
C THR A 326 -0.06 -3.51 -17.25
N ASN A 327 0.45 -2.28 -17.16
CA ASN A 327 1.36 -1.69 -18.14
C ASN A 327 2.83 -1.65 -17.67
N SER A 328 3.39 -2.83 -17.34
CA SER A 328 4.77 -3.02 -16.87
C SER A 328 5.89 -2.70 -17.88
N LYS A 329 5.70 -1.72 -18.79
CA LYS A 329 6.63 -1.44 -19.90
C LYS A 329 7.92 -0.73 -19.47
N THR A 330 7.88 0.07 -18.41
CA THR A 330 9.02 0.89 -17.93
C THR A 330 9.17 0.80 -16.40
N SER A 331 8.38 1.56 -15.62
CA SER A 331 8.59 1.78 -14.17
C SER A 331 8.82 0.47 -13.36
N LEU A 332 7.92 -0.51 -13.50
CA LEU A 332 8.03 -1.79 -12.80
C LEU A 332 9.31 -2.56 -13.17
N LYS A 333 9.70 -2.53 -14.45
CA LYS A 333 10.87 -3.25 -14.98
C LYS A 333 12.17 -2.63 -14.54
N ASP A 334 12.23 -1.30 -14.48
CA ASP A 334 13.41 -0.59 -14.01
C ASP A 334 13.68 -0.95 -12.54
N ILE A 335 12.65 -0.97 -11.69
CA ILE A 335 12.78 -1.39 -10.28
C ILE A 335 13.17 -2.88 -10.20
N LEU A 336 12.54 -3.78 -10.97
CA LEU A 336 12.92 -5.20 -11.02
C LEU A 336 14.37 -5.40 -11.47
N ALA A 337 14.85 -4.63 -12.44
CA ALA A 337 16.23 -4.67 -12.88
C ALA A 337 17.18 -4.25 -11.75
N THR A 338 16.81 -3.31 -10.89
CA THR A 338 17.57 -3.03 -9.66
C THR A 338 17.58 -4.21 -8.67
N PHE A 339 16.46 -4.92 -8.52
CA PHE A 339 16.37 -6.04 -7.58
C PHE A 339 17.11 -7.28 -8.06
N LEU A 340 17.21 -7.50 -9.38
CA LEU A 340 17.53 -8.80 -9.97
C LEU A 340 18.66 -8.80 -11.02
N VAL A 341 18.96 -7.67 -11.66
CA VAL A 341 19.87 -7.63 -12.83
C VAL A 341 21.13 -6.81 -12.54
N HIS A 342 20.97 -5.65 -11.91
CA HIS A 342 22.05 -4.70 -11.69
C HIS A 342 22.58 -4.83 -10.25
N PRO A 343 23.77 -5.42 -10.02
CA PRO A 343 24.41 -5.37 -8.70
C PRO A 343 24.80 -3.93 -8.36
N VAL A 344 24.99 -3.67 -7.06
CA VAL A 344 25.49 -2.39 -6.56
C VAL A 344 27.02 -2.41 -6.61
N PRO A 345 27.68 -1.40 -7.21
CA PRO A 345 29.14 -1.27 -7.19
C PRO A 345 29.66 -1.06 -5.76
N VAL A 346 30.51 -1.97 -5.28
CA VAL A 346 31.05 -2.04 -3.90
C VAL A 346 32.25 -1.13 -3.73
#